data_AF-A0A7D5LES6-F1
#
_entry.id   AF-A0A7D5LES6-F1
#
_cell.length_a   1.000
_cell.length_b   1.000
_cell.length_c   1.000
_cell.angle_alpha   90.00
_cell.angle_beta   90.00
_cell.angle_gamma   90.00
#
_symmetry.space_group_name_H-M   'P 1'
#
loop_
_entity.id
_entity.type
_entity.pdbx_description
1 polymer ?
#
loop_
_entity_poly.entity_id
_entity_poly.type
_entity_poly.pdbx_seq_one_letter_code
_entity_poly.pdbx_strand_id
1 'polypeptide(L)'
;MSKLWAEAKRLDVSNKGKKDELIARLREAQEEGGENSMPNKDKLKATKKTEQPKEETFISKYHELRLVNKSAYNKEVSGRVITVPGTSIQFHEGVYRTSDPDEIAFLESHPNFGNTFVKIEKKDQKKAVDEVIAERYKDLEAREKELAAREAALKKKEMAAKGQEEGAEMQKVKTGVRSTADQPKF
;
A
#
# COMPACT_ATOMS: atom_id res chain seq x y z
N MET A 1 -3.38 -43.89 -33.38
CA MET A 1 -2.98 -42.46 -33.45
C MET A 1 -2.96 -41.84 -32.06
N SER A 2 -4.00 -42.00 -31.24
CA SER A 2 -4.06 -41.46 -29.87
C SER A 2 -2.91 -41.89 -28.95
N LYS A 3 -2.51 -43.17 -28.99
CA LYS A 3 -1.40 -43.69 -28.17
C LYS A 3 -0.03 -43.08 -28.53
N LEU A 4 0.24 -42.89 -29.83
CA LEU A 4 1.50 -42.30 -30.32
C LEU A 4 1.63 -40.81 -29.95
N TRP A 5 0.52 -40.06 -29.96
CA TRP A 5 0.53 -38.66 -29.52
C TRP A 5 0.68 -38.51 -28.01
N ALA A 6 0.15 -39.47 -27.23
CA ALA A 6 0.34 -39.50 -25.79
C ALA A 6 1.82 -39.78 -25.44
N GLU A 7 2.46 -40.71 -26.15
CA GLU A 7 3.89 -41.01 -25.99
C GLU A 7 4.78 -39.84 -26.43
N ALA A 8 4.45 -39.17 -27.53
CA ALA A 8 5.21 -38.01 -28.01
C ALA A 8 5.11 -36.82 -27.07
N LYS A 9 3.93 -36.61 -26.47
CA LYS A 9 3.76 -35.62 -25.41
C LYS A 9 4.54 -35.97 -24.14
N ARG A 10 4.73 -37.27 -23.84
CA ARG A 10 5.51 -37.73 -22.68
C ARG A 10 7.01 -37.54 -22.87
N LEU A 11 7.49 -37.68 -24.10
CA LEU A 11 8.89 -37.53 -24.48
C LEU A 11 9.23 -36.13 -25.03
N ASP A 12 8.29 -35.18 -24.93
CA ASP A 12 8.39 -33.80 -25.46
C ASP A 12 8.79 -33.72 -26.95
N VAL A 13 8.35 -34.71 -27.74
CA VAL A 13 8.61 -34.82 -29.17
C VAL A 13 7.50 -34.12 -29.96
N SER A 14 7.87 -33.36 -30.98
CA SER A 14 6.94 -32.62 -31.84
C SER A 14 5.96 -33.55 -32.59
N ASN A 15 4.66 -33.30 -32.41
CA ASN A 15 3.58 -34.07 -33.03
C ASN A 15 3.31 -33.72 -34.52
N LYS A 16 4.16 -32.91 -35.14
CA LYS A 16 3.98 -32.46 -36.54
C LYS A 16 4.58 -33.49 -37.51
N GLY A 17 3.76 -34.01 -38.43
CA GLY A 17 4.22 -34.85 -39.54
C GLY A 17 3.38 -36.10 -39.77
N LYS A 18 3.82 -36.94 -40.71
CA LYS A 18 3.21 -38.25 -40.98
C LYS A 18 3.51 -39.22 -39.83
N LYS A 19 2.62 -40.19 -39.63
CA LYS A 19 2.69 -41.16 -38.51
C LYS A 19 4.04 -41.88 -38.43
N ASP A 20 4.64 -42.19 -39.58
CA ASP A 20 5.90 -42.95 -39.64
C ASP A 20 7.10 -42.12 -39.18
N GLU A 21 7.08 -40.79 -39.42
CA GLU A 21 8.10 -39.87 -38.91
C GLU A 21 7.99 -39.68 -37.39
N LEU A 22 6.77 -39.69 -36.85
CA LEU A 22 6.54 -39.59 -35.41
C LEU A 22 7.06 -40.83 -34.69
N ILE A 23 6.89 -42.02 -35.28
CA ILE A 23 7.40 -43.28 -34.73
C ILE A 23 8.93 -43.31 -34.74
N ALA A 24 9.57 -42.80 -35.81
CA ALA A 24 11.02 -42.70 -35.87
C ALA A 24 11.59 -41.78 -34.78
N ARG A 25 11.01 -40.59 -34.59
CA ARG A 25 11.43 -39.63 -33.56
C ARG A 25 11.18 -40.13 -32.14
N LEU A 26 10.09 -40.88 -31.92
CA LEU A 26 9.80 -41.51 -30.63
C LEU A 26 10.85 -42.57 -30.25
N ARG A 27 11.32 -43.35 -31.23
CA ARG A 27 12.34 -44.37 -31.03
C ARG A 27 13.71 -43.75 -30.74
N GLU A 28 14.07 -42.70 -31.47
CA GLU A 28 15.29 -41.90 -31.26
C GLU A 28 15.29 -41.25 -29.86
N ALA A 29 14.17 -40.64 -29.44
CA ALA A 29 14.02 -40.07 -28.11
C ALA A 29 14.01 -41.10 -26.97
N GLN A 30 13.68 -42.37 -27.26
CA GLN A 30 13.79 -43.47 -26.29
C GLN A 30 15.23 -44.01 -26.19
N GLU A 31 15.99 -43.98 -27.29
CA GLU A 31 17.39 -44.41 -27.33
C GLU A 31 18.34 -43.35 -26.75
N GLU A 32 18.05 -42.06 -26.92
CA GLU A 32 18.84 -40.96 -26.34
C GLU A 32 18.57 -40.71 -24.83
N GLY A 33 17.57 -41.38 -24.24
CA GLY A 33 17.18 -41.23 -22.84
C GLY A 33 18.10 -41.88 -21.79
N GLY A 34 19.30 -42.34 -22.17
CA GLY A 34 20.24 -43.05 -21.30
C GLY A 34 21.22 -42.17 -20.51
N GLU A 35 21.71 -41.07 -21.09
CA GLU A 35 22.77 -40.26 -20.45
C GLU A 35 22.68 -38.79 -20.91
N ASN A 36 21.88 -37.97 -20.22
CA ASN A 36 22.29 -36.62 -19.83
C ASN A 36 21.17 -35.95 -19.02
N SER A 37 21.40 -35.90 -17.71
CA SER A 37 20.68 -35.00 -16.82
C SER A 37 21.02 -33.56 -17.18
N MET A 38 20.01 -32.76 -17.56
CA MET A 38 20.12 -31.30 -17.63
C MET A 38 18.78 -30.64 -17.26
N PRO A 39 18.82 -29.36 -16.86
CA PRO A 39 18.36 -28.95 -15.55
C PRO A 39 16.87 -28.68 -15.47
N ASN A 40 16.41 -28.86 -14.25
CA ASN A 40 15.08 -28.67 -13.74
C ASN A 40 14.41 -27.37 -14.23
N LYS A 41 13.44 -27.49 -15.14
CA LYS A 41 12.52 -26.42 -15.58
C LYS A 41 11.32 -26.21 -14.64
N ASP A 42 11.35 -26.74 -13.41
CA ASP A 42 10.28 -26.50 -12.41
C ASP A 42 10.45 -25.21 -11.60
N LYS A 43 11.42 -24.35 -11.93
CA LYS A 43 11.50 -23.00 -11.35
C LYS A 43 11.53 -21.94 -12.43
N LEU A 44 10.44 -21.76 -13.18
CA LEU A 44 10.10 -20.48 -13.85
C LEU A 44 8.64 -20.41 -14.38
N LYS A 45 7.73 -21.23 -13.83
CA LYS A 45 6.30 -21.17 -14.18
C LYS A 45 5.39 -21.13 -12.97
N ALA A 46 5.81 -20.41 -11.93
CA ALA A 46 4.90 -19.75 -11.01
C ALA A 46 4.89 -18.26 -11.37
N THR A 47 3.74 -17.60 -11.22
CA THR A 47 3.44 -16.17 -11.53
C THR A 47 3.15 -15.79 -12.99
N LYS A 48 2.22 -16.48 -13.63
CA LYS A 48 1.12 -15.77 -14.33
C LYS A 48 -0.19 -16.46 -13.99
N LYS A 49 -0.57 -16.32 -12.72
CA LYS A 49 -1.98 -16.33 -12.34
C LYS A 49 -2.52 -15.07 -13.04
N THR A 50 -3.34 -15.26 -14.06
CA THR A 50 -4.15 -14.18 -14.64
C THR A 50 -5.10 -13.72 -13.54
N GLU A 51 -4.59 -12.89 -12.64
CA GLU A 51 -5.43 -12.10 -11.75
C GLU A 51 -6.18 -11.17 -12.67
N GLN A 52 -7.50 -11.35 -12.74
CA GLN A 52 -8.37 -10.37 -13.36
C GLN A 52 -7.96 -9.00 -12.82
N PRO A 53 -7.81 -7.97 -13.67
CA PRO A 53 -7.46 -6.64 -13.21
C PRO A 53 -8.44 -6.26 -12.12
N LYS A 54 -7.95 -6.12 -10.88
CA LYS A 54 -8.79 -5.66 -9.79
C LYS A 54 -9.07 -4.19 -10.07
N GLU A 55 -10.21 -3.94 -10.70
CA GLU A 55 -10.73 -2.59 -10.82
C GLU A 55 -11.01 -2.06 -9.42
N GLU A 56 -10.37 -0.94 -9.11
CA GLU A 56 -10.55 -0.23 -7.87
C GLU A 56 -11.29 1.08 -8.16
N THR A 57 -12.13 1.46 -7.21
CA THR A 57 -12.95 2.67 -7.32
C THR A 57 -12.61 3.60 -6.18
N PHE A 58 -12.35 4.85 -6.52
CA PHE A 58 -12.07 5.92 -5.59
C PHE A 58 -13.18 6.97 -5.71
N ILE A 59 -13.64 7.48 -4.56
CA ILE A 59 -14.54 8.62 -4.47
C ILE A 59 -13.80 9.81 -3.89
N SER A 60 -14.02 10.98 -4.46
CA SER A 60 -13.51 12.24 -3.96
C SER A 60 -14.64 13.17 -3.52
N LYS A 61 -14.32 14.06 -2.59
CA LYS A 61 -15.22 15.13 -2.13
C LYS A 61 -15.56 16.14 -3.24
N TYR A 62 -14.66 16.30 -4.21
CA TYR A 62 -14.78 17.30 -5.26
C TYR A 62 -15.11 16.61 -6.59
N HIS A 63 -16.19 17.03 -7.25
CA HIS A 63 -16.67 16.32 -8.45
C HIS A 63 -15.65 16.22 -9.60
N GLU A 64 -14.78 17.22 -9.75
CA GLU A 64 -13.80 17.32 -10.84
C GLU A 64 -12.37 17.43 -10.29
N LEU A 65 -12.03 16.63 -9.27
CA LEU A 65 -10.68 16.65 -8.70
C LEU A 65 -9.65 16.19 -9.73
N ARG A 66 -8.59 16.98 -9.95
CA ARG A 66 -7.46 16.61 -10.80
C ARG A 66 -6.18 16.49 -9.98
N LEU A 67 -5.55 15.33 -10.04
CA LEU A 67 -4.28 15.02 -9.39
C LEU A 67 -3.20 14.85 -10.45
N VAL A 68 -2.09 15.56 -10.30
CA VAL A 68 -0.93 15.42 -11.19
C VAL A 68 -0.08 14.26 -10.68
N ASN A 69 -0.01 13.19 -11.45
CA ASN A 69 0.84 12.03 -11.13
C ASN A 69 2.28 12.32 -11.55
N LYS A 70 2.48 12.67 -12.83
CA LYS A 70 3.78 13.09 -13.36
C LYS A 70 3.65 14.49 -13.92
N SER A 71 4.47 15.41 -13.44
CA SER A 71 4.51 16.76 -14.00
C SER A 71 5.12 16.73 -15.40
N ALA A 72 4.60 17.57 -16.29
CA ALA A 72 5.24 17.78 -17.58
C ALA A 72 6.57 18.49 -17.39
N TYR A 73 7.60 18.09 -18.13
CA TYR A 73 8.91 18.72 -18.06
C TYR A 73 9.58 18.72 -19.43
N ASN A 74 10.51 19.64 -19.62
CA ASN A 74 11.30 19.73 -20.84
C ASN A 74 12.58 18.91 -20.67
N LYS A 75 12.90 18.09 -21.66
CA LYS A 75 14.15 17.33 -21.73
C LYS A 75 14.88 17.68 -23.00
N GLU A 76 16.17 18.00 -22.87
CA GLU A 76 17.04 18.15 -24.02
C GLU A 76 17.48 16.76 -24.50
N VAL A 77 17.18 16.43 -25.75
CA VAL A 77 17.61 15.20 -26.41
C VAL A 77 18.29 15.59 -27.72
N SER A 78 19.60 15.35 -27.80
CA SER A 78 20.41 15.64 -28.99
C SER A 78 20.34 17.10 -29.45
N GLY A 79 20.45 18.05 -28.52
CA GLY A 79 20.42 19.49 -28.83
C GLY A 79 19.04 20.07 -29.15
N ARG A 80 17.97 19.28 -29.01
CA ARG A 80 16.57 19.73 -29.16
C ARG A 80 15.85 19.63 -27.82
N VAL A 81 15.14 20.70 -27.46
CA VAL A 81 14.26 20.73 -26.29
C VAL A 81 12.94 20.06 -26.67
N ILE A 82 12.65 18.92 -26.03
CA ILE A 82 11.40 18.17 -26.21
C ILE A 82 10.59 18.27 -24.92
N THR A 83 9.32 18.63 -25.04
CA THR A 83 8.38 18.61 -23.91
C THR A 83 7.86 17.20 -23.70
N VAL A 84 8.19 16.59 -22.56
CA VAL A 84 7.66 15.31 -22.14
C VAL A 84 6.31 15.56 -21.46
N PRO A 85 5.21 15.00 -21.99
CA PRO A 85 3.90 15.19 -21.39
C PRO A 85 3.83 14.53 -20.01
N GLY A 86 3.22 15.24 -19.07
CA GLY A 86 2.87 14.71 -17.77
C GLY A 86 1.64 13.80 -17.82
N THR A 87 1.37 13.12 -16.72
CA THR A 87 0.15 12.32 -16.52
C THR A 87 -0.64 12.89 -15.35
N SER A 88 -1.96 12.95 -15.51
CA SER A 88 -2.87 13.40 -14.47
C SER A 88 -4.07 12.48 -14.37
N ILE A 89 -4.51 12.23 -13.15
CA ILE A 89 -5.73 11.51 -12.83
C ILE A 89 -6.83 12.55 -12.60
N GLN A 90 -7.97 12.39 -13.28
CA GLN A 90 -9.12 13.27 -13.11
C GLN A 90 -10.33 12.45 -12.65
N PHE A 91 -10.92 12.86 -11.54
CA PHE A 91 -12.18 12.34 -11.06
C PHE A 91 -13.30 12.98 -11.88
N HIS A 92 -14.27 12.16 -12.27
CA HIS A 92 -15.48 12.62 -12.96
C HIS A 92 -16.67 12.36 -12.07
N GLU A 93 -17.47 13.39 -11.82
CA GLU A 93 -18.60 13.34 -10.89
C GLU A 93 -18.20 12.84 -9.49
N GLY A 94 -16.94 13.05 -9.11
CA GLY A 94 -16.37 12.62 -7.84
C GLY A 94 -15.92 11.17 -7.84
N VAL A 95 -15.98 10.44 -8.95
CA VAL A 95 -15.58 9.03 -9.05
C VAL A 95 -14.40 8.86 -9.98
N TYR A 96 -13.44 8.05 -9.57
CA TYR A 96 -12.35 7.56 -10.42
C TYR A 96 -12.27 6.04 -10.37
N ARG A 97 -12.17 5.40 -11.53
CA ARG A 97 -12.07 3.94 -11.67
C ARG A 97 -10.80 3.64 -12.44
N THR A 98 -9.94 2.81 -11.87
CA THR A 98 -8.70 2.39 -12.52
C THR A 98 -8.43 0.92 -12.22
N SER A 99 -7.76 0.27 -13.16
CA SER A 99 -7.16 -1.06 -12.98
C SER A 99 -5.64 -1.02 -12.98
N ASP A 100 -5.04 0.17 -13.19
CA ASP A 100 -3.60 0.33 -13.29
C ASP A 100 -2.97 0.33 -11.90
N PRO A 101 -2.06 -0.62 -11.59
CA PRO A 101 -1.47 -0.75 -10.27
C PRO A 101 -0.64 0.48 -9.87
N ASP A 102 -0.01 1.14 -10.84
CA ASP A 102 0.79 2.35 -10.61
C ASP A 102 -0.10 3.53 -10.17
N GLU A 103 -1.29 3.67 -10.76
CA GLU A 103 -2.24 4.71 -10.40
C GLU A 103 -2.88 4.43 -9.04
N ILE A 104 -3.19 3.16 -8.77
CA ILE A 104 -3.69 2.72 -7.47
C ILE A 104 -2.67 3.04 -6.37
N ALA A 105 -1.40 2.65 -6.56
CA ALA A 105 -0.34 2.94 -5.60
C ALA A 105 -0.12 4.44 -5.41
N PHE A 106 -0.23 5.24 -6.48
CA PHE A 106 -0.18 6.70 -6.39
C PHE A 106 -1.33 7.25 -5.56
N LEU A 107 -2.56 6.80 -5.78
CA LEU A 107 -3.74 7.26 -5.05
C LEU A 107 -3.71 6.86 -3.58
N GLU A 108 -3.26 5.64 -3.26
CA GLU A 108 -3.15 5.15 -1.88
C GLU A 108 -2.03 5.83 -1.08
N SER A 109 -0.94 6.23 -1.74
CA SER A 109 0.18 6.94 -1.10
C SER A 109 0.02 8.46 -1.09
N HIS A 110 -1.02 9.00 -1.73
CA HIS A 110 -1.20 10.44 -1.86
C HIS A 110 -1.52 11.10 -0.51
N PRO A 111 -0.98 12.29 -0.19
CA PRO A 111 -1.26 12.99 1.07
C PRO A 111 -2.74 13.28 1.34
N ASN A 112 -3.53 13.39 0.27
CA ASN A 112 -4.95 13.68 0.32
C ASN A 112 -5.84 12.42 0.43
N PHE A 113 -5.24 11.23 0.44
CA PHE A 113 -5.95 9.97 0.64
C PHE A 113 -6.52 9.90 2.06
N GLY A 114 -7.79 9.51 2.20
CA GLY A 114 -8.50 9.48 3.48
C GLY A 114 -9.16 10.79 3.88
N ASN A 115 -8.71 11.92 3.33
CA ASN A 115 -9.29 13.24 3.58
C ASN A 115 -10.12 13.69 2.35
N THR A 116 -9.45 14.00 1.24
CA THR A 116 -10.11 14.54 0.05
C THR A 116 -10.75 13.45 -0.79
N PHE A 117 -10.15 12.26 -0.83
CA PHE A 117 -10.69 11.12 -1.56
C PHE A 117 -10.37 9.81 -0.85
N VAL A 118 -11.18 8.80 -1.10
CA VAL A 118 -11.18 7.51 -0.40
C VAL A 118 -11.38 6.36 -1.37
N LYS A 119 -10.79 5.22 -1.05
CA LYS A 119 -11.05 3.96 -1.74
C LYS A 119 -12.37 3.37 -1.25
N ILE A 120 -13.22 2.94 -2.18
CA ILE A 120 -14.47 2.26 -1.87
C ILE A 120 -14.26 0.76 -1.97
N GLU A 121 -14.78 0.01 -0.99
CA GLU A 121 -14.89 -1.44 -1.13
C GLU A 121 -16.09 -1.81 -2.01
N LYS A 122 -16.03 -2.99 -2.64
CA LYS A 122 -17.08 -3.48 -3.55
C LYS A 122 -18.50 -3.50 -2.95
N LYS A 123 -18.62 -3.48 -1.62
CA LYS A 123 -19.91 -3.49 -0.90
C LYS A 123 -20.64 -2.14 -1.00
N ASP A 124 -19.89 -1.03 -1.04
CA ASP A 124 -20.45 0.32 -1.03
C ASP A 124 -20.58 0.93 -2.42
N GLN A 125 -20.20 0.21 -3.49
CA GLN A 125 -20.36 0.65 -4.88
C GLN A 125 -21.81 0.94 -5.31
N LYS A 126 -22.81 0.48 -4.54
CA LYS A 126 -24.24 0.71 -4.82
C LYS A 126 -24.81 1.96 -4.16
N LYS A 127 -24.10 2.54 -3.19
CA LYS A 127 -24.53 3.75 -2.49
C LYS A 127 -24.25 4.98 -3.35
N ALA A 128 -25.06 6.02 -3.19
CA ALA A 128 -24.77 7.29 -3.85
C ALA A 128 -23.46 7.87 -3.30
N VAL A 129 -22.67 8.52 -4.16
CA VAL A 129 -21.38 9.12 -3.79
C VAL A 129 -21.52 10.05 -2.57
N ASP A 130 -22.58 10.85 -2.57
CA ASP A 130 -22.88 11.80 -1.51
C ASP A 130 -23.21 11.14 -0.16
N GLU A 131 -23.84 9.97 -0.19
CA GLU A 131 -24.18 9.21 1.03
C GLU A 131 -22.91 8.62 1.67
N VAL A 132 -22.04 8.03 0.84
CA VAL A 132 -20.76 7.46 1.30
C VAL A 132 -19.88 8.54 1.91
N ILE A 133 -19.85 9.72 1.30
CA ILE A 133 -19.17 10.90 1.82
C ILE A 133 -19.80 11.31 3.15
N ALA A 134 -21.13 11.50 3.20
CA ALA A 134 -21.82 11.98 4.40
C ALA A 134 -21.66 11.05 5.62
N GLU A 135 -21.70 9.73 5.43
CA GLU A 135 -21.46 8.75 6.50
C GLU A 135 -20.03 8.90 7.07
N ARG A 136 -19.03 8.99 6.19
CA ARG A 136 -17.63 9.07 6.62
C ARG A 136 -17.28 10.35 7.36
N TYR A 137 -17.80 11.50 6.94
CA TYR A 137 -17.50 12.76 7.62
C TYR A 137 -18.18 12.88 8.98
N LYS A 138 -19.36 12.27 9.17
CA LYS A 138 -20.00 12.17 10.49
C LYS A 138 -19.15 11.35 11.46
N ASP A 139 -18.58 10.24 10.99
CA ASP A 139 -17.68 9.40 11.79
C ASP A 139 -16.38 10.12 12.17
N LEU A 140 -15.82 10.94 11.26
CA LEU A 140 -14.61 11.73 11.55
C LEU A 140 -14.88 12.81 12.61
N GLU A 141 -15.99 13.53 12.52
CA GLU A 141 -16.35 14.57 13.49
C GLU A 141 -16.56 13.98 14.90
N ALA A 142 -17.14 12.78 14.98
CA ALA A 142 -17.29 12.06 16.25
C ALA A 142 -15.93 11.67 16.85
N ARG A 143 -15.01 11.16 16.02
CA ARG A 143 -13.64 10.80 16.45
C ARG A 143 -12.81 12.00 16.91
N GLU A 144 -12.91 13.13 16.22
CA GLU A 144 -12.19 14.35 16.61
C GLU A 144 -12.66 14.86 17.98
N LYS A 145 -13.97 14.81 18.26
CA LYS A 145 -14.51 15.17 19.59
C LYS A 145 -14.04 14.22 20.69
N GLU A 146 -13.95 12.93 20.42
CA GLU A 146 -13.43 11.95 21.37
C GLU A 146 -11.95 12.17 21.67
N LEU A 147 -11.12 12.42 20.64
CA LEU A 147 -9.70 12.72 20.81
C LEU A 147 -9.48 14.04 21.54
N ALA A 148 -10.22 15.09 21.20
CA ALA A 148 -10.15 16.37 21.91
C ALA A 148 -10.53 16.24 23.39
N ALA A 149 -11.55 15.44 23.72
CA ALA A 149 -11.92 15.15 25.10
C ALA A 149 -10.82 14.38 25.84
N ARG A 150 -10.18 13.42 25.16
CA ARG A 150 -9.08 12.62 25.72
C ARG A 150 -7.82 13.45 25.95
N GLU A 151 -7.46 14.33 25.01
CA GLU A 151 -6.34 15.25 25.16
C GLU A 151 -6.58 16.27 26.27
N ALA A 152 -7.78 16.83 26.38
CA ALA A 152 -8.14 17.73 27.47
C ALA A 152 -8.05 17.03 28.83
N ALA A 153 -8.48 15.77 28.91
CA ALA A 153 -8.39 14.97 30.13
C ALA A 153 -6.93 14.65 30.53
N LEU A 154 -6.08 14.31 29.55
CA LEU A 154 -4.65 14.09 29.78
C LEU A 154 -3.95 15.37 30.24
N LYS A 155 -4.19 16.49 29.55
CA LYS A 155 -3.64 17.81 29.92
C LYS A 155 -4.03 18.22 31.34
N LYS A 156 -5.27 17.95 31.76
CA LYS A 156 -5.72 18.22 33.13
C LYS A 156 -5.01 17.35 34.15
N LYS A 157 -4.74 16.07 33.84
CA LYS A 157 -3.96 15.16 34.70
C LYS A 157 -2.49 15.57 34.78
N GLU A 158 -1.90 15.97 33.67
CA GLU A 158 -0.51 16.43 33.60
C GLU A 158 -0.28 17.71 34.41
N MET A 159 -1.20 18.69 34.29
CA MET A 159 -1.17 19.92 35.11
C MET A 159 -1.34 19.62 36.61
N ALA A 160 -2.19 18.64 36.97
CA ALA A 160 -2.37 18.22 38.35
C ALA A 160 -1.14 17.50 38.92
N ALA A 161 -0.50 16.64 38.13
CA ALA A 161 0.73 15.95 38.53
C ALA A 161 1.89 16.94 38.71
N LYS A 162 2.06 17.89 37.78
CA LYS A 162 3.08 18.94 37.88
C LYS A 162 2.87 19.86 39.09
N GLY A 163 1.62 20.23 39.39
CA GLY A 163 1.29 20.99 40.59
C GLY A 163 1.52 20.22 41.91
N GLN A 164 1.44 18.89 41.90
CA GLN A 164 1.76 18.05 43.05
C GLN A 164 3.27 17.87 43.25
N GLU A 165 4.07 17.80 42.18
CA GLU A 165 5.54 17.76 42.28
C GLU A 165 6.11 19.07 42.82
N GLU A 166 5.67 20.22 42.31
CA GLU A 166 6.13 21.54 42.80
C GLU A 166 5.69 21.81 44.27
N GLY A 167 4.55 21.28 44.70
CA GLY A 167 4.08 21.36 46.10
C GLY A 167 4.81 20.43 47.07
N ALA A 168 5.33 19.29 46.59
CA ALA A 168 6.04 18.31 47.42
C ALA A 168 7.52 18.68 47.65
N GLU A 169 8.13 19.43 46.72
CA GLU A 169 9.53 19.86 46.85
C GLU A 169 9.71 20.97 47.91
N MET A 170 8.68 21.79 48.15
CA MET A 170 8.76 22.93 49.06
C MET A 170 8.69 22.57 50.57
N GLN A 171 8.29 21.35 50.94
CA GLN A 171 8.09 20.96 52.36
C GLN A 171 9.26 20.18 52.99
N LYS A 172 10.35 19.88 52.27
CA LYS A 172 11.48 19.09 52.80
C LYS A 172 12.63 19.89 53.43
N VAL A 173 12.44 21.18 53.72
CA VAL A 173 13.46 21.99 54.44
C VAL A 173 12.92 22.44 55.81
N LYS A 174 12.72 21.50 56.73
CA LYS A 174 12.73 21.80 58.17
C LYS A 174 14.19 21.73 58.64
N THR A 175 14.88 22.85 58.53
CA THR A 175 16.21 23.09 59.11
C THR A 175 16.17 22.90 60.63
N GLY A 176 16.65 21.75 61.10
CA GLY A 176 17.08 21.58 62.48
C GLY A 176 18.43 22.26 62.69
N VAL A 177 18.43 23.56 62.95
CA VAL A 177 19.63 24.28 63.44
C VAL A 177 19.49 24.39 64.95
N ARG A 178 20.23 23.55 65.68
CA ARG A 178 20.40 23.67 67.14
C ARG A 178 21.17 24.96 67.41
N SER A 179 20.55 25.86 68.18
CA SER A 179 21.16 27.09 68.70
C SER A 179 22.39 26.75 69.56
N THR A 180 23.59 27.12 69.11
CA THR A 180 24.80 27.20 69.93
C THR A 180 24.95 28.63 70.43
N ALA A 181 24.11 29.02 71.37
CA ALA A 181 24.17 30.29 72.08
C ALA A 181 24.41 30.03 73.57
N ASP A 182 25.54 29.40 73.91
CA ASP A 182 26.10 29.51 75.26
C ASP A 182 27.58 29.08 75.26
N GLN A 183 28.48 30.04 75.07
CA GLN A 183 29.86 29.93 75.52
C GLN A 183 30.29 31.29 76.09
N PRO A 184 30.63 31.39 77.39
CA PRO A 184 31.10 32.63 77.98
C PRO A 184 32.53 32.94 77.51
N LYS A 185 32.78 34.21 77.21
CA LYS A 185 34.13 34.76 77.05
C LYS A 185 34.65 35.18 78.42
N PHE A 186 35.91 34.80 78.67
CA PHE A 186 36.78 35.05 79.83
C PHE A 186 36.66 34.06 80.99
#